data_AF-A0A8J7M2T6-F1
#
_entry.id   AF-A0A8J7M2T6-F1
#
_cell.length_a   1.000
_cell.length_b   1.000
_cell.length_c   1.000
_cell.angle_alpha   90.00
_cell.angle_beta   90.00
_cell.angle_gamma   90.00
#
_symmetry.space_group_name_H-M   'P 1'
#
loop_
_entity.id
_entity.type
_entity.pdbx_description
1 polymer ?
#
loop_
_entity_poly.entity_id
_entity_poly.type
_entity_poly.pdbx_seq_one_letter_code
_entity_poly.pdbx_strand_id
1 'polypeptide(L)' 'MGKAKFNRIEAVYEQYQQIREKLTTACDPQEKNRLFRRLVNLLGVMEFLISLSKTP' A
#
# COMPACT_ATOMS: atom_id res chain seq x y z
N MET A 1 27.34 -9.66 -6.72
CA MET A 1 26.38 -8.96 -5.85
C MET A 1 25.25 -8.42 -6.71
N GLY A 2 24.17 -9.19 -6.88
CA GLY A 2 23.04 -8.81 -7.73
C GLY A 2 22.27 -7.66 -7.09
N LYS A 3 22.06 -6.58 -7.84
CA LYS A 3 21.25 -5.42 -7.43
C LYS A 3 19.89 -5.95 -6.92
N ALA A 4 19.60 -5.75 -5.64
CA ALA A 4 18.27 -6.06 -5.09
C ALA A 4 17.25 -5.32 -5.94
N LYS A 5 16.51 -6.07 -6.76
CA LYS A 5 15.50 -5.52 -7.67
C LYS A 5 14.34 -5.11 -6.77
N PHE A 6 14.39 -3.88 -6.26
CA PHE A 6 13.41 -3.32 -5.34
C PHE A 6 12.02 -3.53 -5.94
N ASN A 7 11.27 -4.48 -5.40
CA ASN A 7 9.96 -4.84 -5.93
C ASN A 7 8.98 -3.76 -5.48
N ARG A 8 8.61 -2.87 -6.40
CA ARG A 8 7.71 -1.74 -6.12
C ARG A 8 6.39 -2.21 -5.50
N ILE A 9 5.94 -3.42 -5.83
CA ILE A 9 4.73 -4.02 -5.26
C ILE A 9 4.94 -4.37 -3.78
N GLU A 10 6.10 -4.96 -3.41
CA GLU A 10 6.43 -5.25 -2.01
C GLU A 10 6.49 -3.99 -1.17
N ALA A 11 7.12 -2.92 -1.66
CA ALA A 11 7.18 -1.64 -0.94
C ALA A 11 5.79 -1.03 -0.69
N VAL A 12 4.89 -1.09 -1.68
CA VAL A 12 3.51 -0.61 -1.52
C VAL A 12 2.73 -1.51 -0.57
N TYR A 13 2.98 -2.83 -0.59
CA TYR A 13 2.37 -3.80 0.32
C TYR A 13 2.79 -3.58 1.78
N GLU A 14 4.07 -3.33 2.05
CA GLU A 14 4.56 -2.99 3.38
C GLU A 14 3.89 -1.73 3.93
N GLN A 15 3.78 -0.68 3.11
CA GLN A 15 3.07 0.54 3.50
C GLN A 15 1.59 0.30 3.79
N TYR A 16 0.93 -0.56 3.00
CA TYR A 16 -0.46 -0.93 3.22
C TYR A 16 -0.65 -1.62 4.58
N GLN A 17 0.22 -2.57 4.94
CA GLN A 17 0.14 -3.24 6.24
C GLN A 17 0.33 -2.26 7.40
N GLN A 18 1.32 -1.37 7.32
CA GLN A 18 1.57 -0.36 8.35
C GLN A 18 0.37 0.58 8.55
N ILE A 19 -0.28 1.02 7.48
CA ILE A 19 -1.46 1.89 7.57
C ILE A 19 -2.66 1.12 8.12
N ARG A 20 -2.80 -0.17 7.75
CA ARG A 20 -3.87 -1.03 8.24
C ARG A 20 -3.76 -1.25 9.75
N GLU A 21 -2.56 -1.48 10.27
CA GLU A 21 -2.30 -1.58 11.72
C GLU A 21 -2.57 -0.26 12.46
N LYS A 22 -2.22 0.88 11.85
CA LYS A 22 -2.58 2.19 12.41
C LYS A 22 -4.09 2.40 12.44
N LEU A 23 -4.80 1.95 11.42
CA LEU A 23 -6.26 2.09 11.34
C LEU A 23 -6.98 1.30 12.44
N THR A 24 -6.49 0.10 12.78
CA THR A 24 -7.09 -0.73 13.85
C THR A 24 -6.89 -0.15 15.24
N THR A 25 -5.83 0.64 15.43
CA THR A 25 -5.46 1.25 16.72
C THR A 25 -5.91 2.71 16.86
N ALA A 26 -6.27 3.39 15.76
CA ALA A 26 -6.78 4.75 15.79
C ALA A 26 -8.12 4.84 16.55
N CYS A 27 -8.28 5.88 17.36
CA CYS A 27 -9.53 6.17 18.08
C CYS A 27 -10.32 7.32 17.44
N ASP A 28 -9.63 8.27 16.80
CA ASP A 28 -10.25 9.43 16.17
C ASP A 28 -10.95 9.06 14.85
N PRO A 29 -12.25 9.33 14.68
CA PRO A 29 -12.97 9.06 13.44
C PRO A 29 -12.39 9.80 12.22
N GLN A 30 -11.84 11.01 12.39
CA GLN A 30 -11.26 11.74 11.25
C GLN A 30 -9.96 11.08 10.78
N GLU A 31 -9.10 10.68 11.71
CA GLU A 31 -7.91 9.90 11.45
C GLU A 31 -8.25 8.56 10.79
N LYS A 32 -9.24 7.82 11.31
CA LYS A 32 -9.71 6.58 10.67
C LYS A 32 -10.09 6.79 9.22
N ASN A 33 -10.86 7.84 8.94
CA ASN A 33 -11.26 8.19 7.57
C ASN A 33 -10.07 8.53 6.68
N ARG A 34 -9.05 9.24 7.19
CA ARG A 34 -7.82 9.54 6.45
C ARG A 34 -7.00 8.29 6.16
N LEU A 35 -6.83 7.41 7.14
CA LEU A 35 -6.12 6.14 7.01
C LEU A 35 -6.83 5.21 6.03
N PHE A 36 -8.16 5.11 6.11
CA PHE A 36 -8.96 4.32 5.18
C PHE A 36 -8.81 4.80 3.73
N ARG A 37 -8.90 6.12 3.48
CA ARG A 37 -8.66 6.68 2.13
C ARG A 37 -7.25 6.36 1.62
N ARG A 38 -6.24 6.40 2.49
CA ARG A 38 -4.87 6.01 2.12
C ARG A 38 -4.78 4.54 1.73
N LEU A 39 -5.47 3.63 2.43
CA LEU A 39 -5.52 2.22 2.08
C LEU A 39 -6.14 1.99 0.69
N VAL A 40 -7.27 2.65 0.40
CA VAL A 40 -7.92 2.57 -0.93
C VAL A 40 -6.98 3.06 -2.03
N ASN A 41 -6.29 4.18 -1.81
CA ASN A 41 -5.32 4.70 -2.79
C ASN A 41 -4.15 3.72 -3.01
N LEU A 42 -3.61 3.13 -1.95
CA LEU A 42 -2.54 2.13 -2.07
C LEU A 42 -3.00 0.88 -2.83
N LEU A 43 -4.25 0.45 -2.62
CA LEU A 43 -4.83 -0.67 -3.36
C LEU A 43 -4.85 -0.39 -4.88
N GLY A 44 -5.31 0.80 -5.29
CA GLY A 44 -5.30 1.20 -6.70
C GLY A 44 -3.89 1.29 -7.29
N VAL A 45 -2.91 1.73 -6.49
CA VAL A 45 -1.49 1.71 -6.91
C VAL A 45 -0.97 0.28 -7.07
N MET A 46 -1.30 -0.64 -6.17
CA MET A 46 -0.92 -2.06 -6.33
C MET A 46 -1.52 -2.65 -7.59
N GLU A 47 -2.82 -2.44 -7.85
CA GLU A 47 -3.50 -2.91 -9.05
C GLU A 47 -2.83 -2.38 -10.32
N PHE A 48 -2.47 -1.09 -10.34
CA PHE A 48 -1.75 -0.47 -11.45
C PHE A 48 -0.34 -1.07 -11.65
N LEU A 49 0.42 -1.27 -10.57
CA LEU A 49 1.75 -1.89 -10.65
C LEU A 49 1.66 -3.34 -11.14
N ILE A 50 0.65 -4.09 -10.69
CA ILE A 50 0.37 -5.44 -11.15
C ILE A 50 0.01 -5.43 -12.64
N SER A 51 -0.82 -4.50 -13.11
CA SER A 51 -1.17 -4.42 -14.53
C SER A 51 0.05 -4.13 -15.39
N LEU A 52 0.97 -3.26 -14.94
CA LEU A 52 2.22 -3.00 -15.66
C LEU A 52 3.11 -4.25 -15.74
N SER A 53 3.16 -5.05 -14.67
CA SER A 53 3.96 -6.28 -14.64
C SER A 53 3.41 -7.41 -15.53
N LYS A 54 2.15 -7.30 -15.97
CA LYS A 54 1.48 -8.23 -16.89
C LYS A 54 1.56 -7.82 -18.36
N THR A 55 2.14 -6.66 -18.66
CA THR A 55 2.39 -6.22 -20.04
C THR A 55 3.60 -6.99 -20.58
N PRO A 56 3.47 -7.76 -21.68
CA PRO A 56 4.57 -8.54 -22.25
C PRO A 56 5.71 -7.66 -22.76
#